data_AF-A0ABD3QBG0-F1
#
_entry.id   AF-A0ABD3QBG0-F1
#
_cell.length_a   1.000
_cell.length_b   1.000
_cell.length_c   1.000
_cell.angle_alpha   90.00
_cell.angle_beta   90.00
_cell.angle_gamma   90.00
#
_symmetry.space_group_name_H-M   'P 1'
#
loop_
_entity.id
_entity.type
_entity.pdbx_description
1 polymer ?
#
loop_
_entity_poly.entity_id
_entity_poly.type
_entity_poly.pdbx_seq_one_letter_code
_entity_poly.pdbx_strand_id
1 'polypeptide(L)'
;MNFLIQSNTARLPNVLQRTRLKTASKYLVSLQHCNFSATPDNDDTSQPILSPTQTSLALSVHFMHPKLGMKDYEILSRATAFLVNVDPIEHTSSPHETLGTKKGRQTKSAFPHLKSNKEKRDASLLKQDYAYEPASGPRRHDYQLNWLEFCPVNFRPRVHVVASSHVVSPWKWPQYYGQEWLKEVNEEHVRYSLEVYGSMDKSQEIDGEEGKLKGSFGPVAKFALNPYPIHHPNGLDVAVIHLKGEDDALENMKKMGITPLNLHTMSQLESTTDPVFEPGEKVYFHGFEVYESNKVDDETLSSNDSKNQEDDRIFHPYFASGTQSFGSPDRFLAKTPSPLPEGLCGGPVLTTQHDNKQPLFIRGVVEGIVPPNHENAELAGAASYLPSYRVREFIDFAERIMLEQIVDEDVFQRVIDIKERKLASRGTVYGEDQMNGGSNKDGEDDEITDPNILTNIEGLSEDDDTPNIDKAYQEIVSSLRQHHTPEEVDAILATVEREKKEVIEILEKEGGDMDDAIAKVRQRTYDERDRVLKELQEQMQNESDESKVIDAEVVTKDEKR
;
A
#
# COMPACT_ATOMS: atom_id res chain seq x y z
N MET A 1 23.68 37.53 11.35
CA MET A 1 23.85 36.43 12.32
C MET A 1 22.94 35.31 11.85
N ASN A 2 23.54 34.30 11.23
CA ASN A 2 22.86 33.19 10.56
C ASN A 2 22.33 32.19 11.60
N PHE A 3 21.07 31.79 11.45
CA PHE A 3 20.51 30.64 12.14
C PHE A 3 20.77 29.39 11.29
N LEU A 4 21.56 28.46 11.86
CA LEU A 4 21.72 27.10 11.34
C LEU A 4 20.49 26.28 11.77
N ILE A 5 19.79 25.71 10.79
CA ILE A 5 18.85 24.60 10.99
C ILE A 5 19.68 23.32 10.83
N GLN A 6 19.85 22.57 11.93
CA GLN A 6 20.43 21.22 11.89
C GLN A 6 19.30 20.22 11.65
N SER A 7 19.32 19.58 10.48
CA SER A 7 18.54 18.38 10.17
C SER A 7 19.23 17.16 10.80
N ASN A 8 18.58 16.54 11.79
CA ASN A 8 19.00 15.25 12.33
C ASN A 8 18.38 14.13 11.50
N THR A 9 19.15 13.58 10.56
CA THR A 9 18.85 12.31 9.89
C THR A 9 19.39 11.15 10.72
N ALA A 10 18.55 10.59 11.59
CA ALA A 10 18.85 9.33 12.25
C ALA A 10 18.61 8.17 11.25
N ARG A 11 19.70 7.58 10.74
CA ARG A 11 19.64 6.33 9.97
C ARG A 11 19.19 5.18 10.90
N LEU A 12 18.12 4.50 10.53
CA LEU A 12 17.64 3.28 11.20
C LEU A 12 18.69 2.15 11.07
N PRO A 13 18.92 1.33 12.12
CA PRO A 13 19.84 0.20 12.03
C PRO A 13 19.23 -0.95 11.23
N ASN A 14 19.97 -1.39 10.21
CA ASN A 14 19.71 -2.57 9.39
C ASN A 14 19.87 -3.84 10.26
N VAL A 15 18.77 -4.41 10.76
CA VAL A 15 18.80 -5.66 11.56
C VAL A 15 17.78 -6.67 11.02
N LEU A 16 18.17 -7.41 9.98
CA LEU A 16 17.58 -8.71 9.65
C LEU A 16 18.42 -9.81 10.30
N GLN A 17 18.12 -10.18 11.55
CA GLN A 17 18.64 -11.41 12.17
C GLN A 17 17.55 -12.48 12.25
N ARG A 18 17.77 -13.57 11.50
CA ARG A 18 17.04 -14.84 11.63
C ARG A 18 17.23 -15.41 13.03
N THR A 19 16.20 -15.36 13.86
CA THR A 19 16.14 -16.11 15.12
C THR A 19 15.19 -17.30 14.96
N ARG A 20 15.74 -18.52 15.06
CA ARG A 20 14.96 -19.75 15.19
C ARG A 20 14.37 -19.81 16.61
N LEU A 21 13.09 -19.48 16.75
CA LEU A 21 12.32 -19.75 17.96
C LEU A 21 11.72 -21.15 17.87
N LYS A 22 12.23 -22.06 18.71
CA LYS A 22 11.51 -23.28 19.10
C LYS A 22 10.67 -22.96 20.33
N THR A 23 9.52 -23.65 20.42
CA THR A 23 8.61 -23.83 21.56
C THR A 23 7.44 -22.82 21.69
N ALA A 24 6.24 -23.25 21.29
CA ALA A 24 5.09 -23.50 22.17
C ALA A 24 3.82 -23.72 21.32
N SER A 25 3.51 -24.97 20.94
CA SER A 25 2.20 -25.35 20.39
C SER A 25 1.58 -26.38 21.33
N LYS A 26 0.66 -25.91 22.16
CA LYS A 26 -0.12 -26.75 23.07
C LYS A 26 -1.59 -26.30 23.17
N TYR A 27 -2.17 -25.81 22.09
CA TYR A 27 -3.62 -25.69 21.94
C TYR A 27 -4.00 -25.89 20.47
N LEU A 28 -4.07 -27.15 20.04
CA LEU A 28 -4.81 -27.52 18.83
C LEU A 28 -6.21 -27.91 19.27
N VAL A 29 -7.08 -26.92 19.46
CA VAL A 29 -8.52 -27.16 19.52
C VAL A 29 -8.96 -27.55 18.12
N SER A 30 -9.67 -28.67 18.01
CA SER A 30 -10.29 -29.15 16.77
C SER A 30 -11.35 -28.14 16.30
N LEU A 31 -10.93 -27.12 15.56
CA LEU A 31 -11.81 -26.24 14.79
C LEU A 31 -12.38 -27.05 13.62
N GLN A 32 -13.55 -27.66 13.84
CA GLN A 32 -14.36 -28.15 12.72
C GLN A 32 -14.75 -26.92 11.88
N HIS A 33 -14.47 -26.99 10.59
CA HIS A 33 -14.86 -25.94 9.65
C HIS A 33 -16.38 -25.82 9.72
N CYS A 34 -16.88 -24.66 10.18
CA CYS A 34 -18.29 -24.31 10.03
C CYS A 34 -18.56 -24.06 8.54
N ASN A 35 -18.71 -25.14 7.79
CA ASN A 35 -19.24 -25.08 6.44
C ASN A 35 -20.72 -24.68 6.58
N PHE A 36 -21.04 -23.44 6.23
CA PHE A 36 -22.41 -22.98 6.08
C PHE A 36 -23.09 -23.86 5.02
N SER A 37 -23.83 -24.86 5.49
CA SER A 37 -24.66 -25.71 4.65
C SER A 37 -25.93 -24.92 4.34
N ALA A 38 -25.94 -24.18 3.23
CA ALA A 38 -27.15 -23.53 2.72
C ALA A 38 -28.19 -24.60 2.33
N THR A 39 -29.18 -24.83 3.19
CA THR A 39 -30.40 -25.53 2.82
C THR A 39 -31.28 -24.58 2.00
N PRO A 40 -31.76 -24.98 0.82
CA PRO A 40 -32.52 -24.10 -0.08
C PRO A 40 -34.01 -24.18 0.29
N ASP A 41 -34.45 -23.53 1.36
CA ASP A 41 -35.89 -23.43 1.64
C ASP A 41 -36.23 -22.07 2.27
N ASN A 42 -37.18 -21.38 1.62
CA ASN A 42 -37.88 -20.12 1.92
C ASN A 42 -37.24 -18.79 1.51
N ASP A 43 -38.10 -17.99 0.85
CA ASP A 43 -37.95 -16.68 0.18
C ASP A 43 -37.45 -15.50 1.04
N ASP A 44 -36.77 -15.75 2.16
CA ASP A 44 -36.23 -14.67 2.97
C ASP A 44 -34.85 -14.26 2.43
N THR A 45 -34.85 -13.26 1.55
CA THR A 45 -33.67 -12.70 0.84
C THR A 45 -32.63 -12.02 1.73
N SER A 46 -32.60 -12.30 3.04
CA SER A 46 -31.56 -11.81 3.94
C SER A 46 -30.23 -12.48 3.59
N GLN A 47 -29.36 -11.74 2.90
CA GLN A 47 -28.01 -12.21 2.61
C GLN A 47 -27.23 -12.42 3.91
N PRO A 48 -26.41 -13.48 4.00
CA PRO A 48 -25.61 -13.75 5.19
C PRO A 48 -24.62 -12.60 5.42
N ILE A 49 -24.87 -11.80 6.45
CA ILE A 49 -23.95 -10.78 6.93
C ILE A 49 -22.71 -11.49 7.47
N LEU A 50 -21.54 -11.17 6.92
CA LEU A 50 -20.27 -11.72 7.41
C LEU A 50 -20.08 -11.35 8.88
N SER A 51 -19.62 -12.31 9.69
CA SER A 51 -19.46 -12.06 11.12
C SER A 51 -18.35 -11.02 11.36
N PRO A 52 -18.52 -10.08 12.31
CA PRO A 52 -17.45 -9.23 12.80
C PRO A 52 -16.17 -10.00 13.17
N THR A 53 -16.30 -11.24 13.66
CA THR A 53 -15.15 -12.09 13.99
C THR A 53 -14.31 -12.53 12.79
N GLN A 54 -14.85 -12.43 11.57
CA GLN A 54 -14.16 -12.78 10.33
C GLN A 54 -13.49 -11.57 9.66
N THR A 55 -13.98 -10.36 9.94
CA THR A 55 -13.54 -9.12 9.28
C THR A 55 -12.71 -8.22 10.20
N SER A 56 -12.84 -8.39 11.51
CA SER A 56 -12.24 -7.53 12.52
C SER A 56 -11.41 -8.35 13.50
N LEU A 57 -10.37 -7.72 14.06
CA LEU A 57 -9.42 -8.29 15.00
C LEU A 57 -9.35 -7.41 16.25
N ALA A 58 -9.16 -8.02 17.42
CA ALA A 58 -8.99 -7.30 18.67
C ALA A 58 -7.54 -6.82 18.77
N LEU A 59 -7.33 -5.50 18.81
CA LEU A 59 -6.02 -4.89 18.95
C LEU A 59 -5.75 -4.58 20.42
N SER A 60 -4.64 -5.09 20.95
CA SER A 60 -4.14 -4.74 22.28
C SER A 60 -2.77 -4.07 22.18
N VAL A 61 -2.64 -2.90 22.81
CA VAL A 61 -1.36 -2.22 23.02
C VAL A 61 -0.93 -2.45 24.46
N HIS A 62 0.25 -3.02 24.63
CA HIS A 62 0.84 -3.24 25.94
C HIS A 62 1.98 -2.24 26.14
N PHE A 63 2.16 -1.71 27.34
CA PHE A 63 3.27 -0.80 27.65
C PHE A 63 4.04 -1.28 28.87
N MET A 64 5.32 -0.95 28.90
CA MET A 64 6.21 -1.17 30.04
C MET A 64 7.21 -0.01 30.10
N HIS A 65 7.18 0.74 31.19
CA HIS A 65 8.09 1.85 31.42
C HIS A 65 8.87 1.66 32.74
N PRO A 66 10.10 1.13 32.70
CA PRO A 66 10.86 0.78 33.91
C PRO A 66 11.07 1.96 34.88
N LYS A 67 11.22 3.20 34.38
CA LYS A 67 11.36 4.38 35.26
C LYS A 67 10.09 4.71 36.05
N LEU A 68 8.93 4.22 35.64
CA LEU A 68 7.68 4.33 36.40
C LEU A 68 7.53 3.20 37.43
N GLY A 69 8.55 2.33 37.57
CA GLY A 69 8.52 1.20 38.50
C GLY A 69 7.82 -0.05 37.97
N MET A 70 7.42 -0.06 36.69
CA MET A 70 6.80 -1.23 36.05
C MET A 70 7.81 -2.36 35.90
N LYS A 71 7.37 -3.59 36.20
CA LYS A 71 8.18 -4.81 36.07
C LYS A 71 7.78 -5.65 34.87
N ASP A 72 6.52 -5.54 34.47
CA ASP A 72 5.91 -6.32 33.40
C ASP A 72 5.13 -5.39 32.46
N TYR A 73 4.71 -5.93 31.32
CA TYR A 73 3.86 -5.23 30.37
C TYR A 73 2.42 -5.21 30.89
N GLU A 74 1.82 -4.02 30.90
CA GLU A 74 0.40 -3.81 31.20
C GLU A 74 -0.35 -3.33 29.96
N ILE A 75 -1.67 -3.45 29.94
CA ILE A 75 -2.48 -3.03 28.80
C ILE A 75 -2.67 -1.51 28.85
N LEU A 76 -2.15 -0.84 27.83
CA LEU A 76 -2.26 0.60 27.65
C LEU A 76 -3.62 0.96 27.03
N SER A 77 -3.98 0.26 25.96
CA SER A 77 -5.20 0.54 25.18
C SER A 77 -5.65 -0.70 24.43
N ARG A 78 -6.94 -0.70 24.08
CA ARG A 78 -7.64 -1.79 23.39
C ARG A 78 -8.65 -1.21 22.42
N ALA A 79 -8.70 -1.74 21.21
CA ALA A 79 -9.72 -1.37 20.23
C ALA A 79 -9.84 -2.41 19.11
N THR A 80 -10.45 -2.02 18.01
CA THR A 80 -10.61 -2.84 16.81
C THR A 80 -9.53 -2.50 15.79
N ALA A 81 -9.06 -3.52 15.08
CA ALA A 81 -8.26 -3.38 13.86
C ALA A 81 -8.76 -4.34 12.79
N PHE A 82 -8.29 -4.20 11.56
CA PHE A 82 -8.62 -5.14 10.48
C PHE A 82 -7.47 -5.23 9.47
N LEU A 83 -7.54 -6.25 8.61
CA LEU A 83 -6.56 -6.48 7.56
C LEU A 83 -7.04 -5.89 6.24
N VAL A 84 -6.17 -5.18 5.55
CA VAL A 84 -6.41 -4.65 4.19
C VAL A 84 -5.42 -5.29 3.23
N ASN A 85 -5.91 -5.88 2.14
CA ASN A 85 -5.03 -6.39 1.10
C ASN A 85 -4.23 -5.25 0.46
N VAL A 86 -2.91 -5.46 0.31
CA VAL A 86 -2.00 -4.56 -0.40
C VAL A 86 -2.27 -4.62 -1.91
N ASP A 87 -2.45 -5.85 -2.38
CA ASP A 87 -2.74 -6.14 -3.77
C ASP A 87 -4.24 -6.02 -4.02
N PRO A 88 -4.66 -5.35 -5.12
CA PRO A 88 -6.07 -5.32 -5.49
C PRO A 88 -6.57 -6.72 -5.80
N ILE A 89 -7.87 -6.93 -5.62
CA ILE A 89 -8.52 -8.20 -5.91
C ILE A 89 -8.27 -8.56 -7.37
N GLU A 90 -7.81 -9.78 -7.59
CA GLU A 90 -7.94 -10.44 -8.89
C GLU A 90 -9.41 -10.40 -9.27
N HIS A 91 -9.80 -9.48 -10.15
CA HIS A 91 -10.99 -9.71 -10.94
C HIS A 91 -10.69 -10.99 -11.70
N THR A 92 -11.13 -12.13 -11.15
CA THR A 92 -11.22 -13.39 -11.86
C THR A 92 -12.09 -13.03 -13.03
N SER A 93 -11.44 -12.66 -14.14
CA SER A 93 -12.07 -12.07 -15.30
C SER A 93 -13.27 -12.93 -15.56
N SER A 94 -14.47 -12.37 -15.32
CA SER A 94 -15.78 -13.05 -15.36
C SER A 94 -15.63 -14.14 -16.38
N PRO A 95 -15.57 -15.44 -15.96
CA PRO A 95 -14.90 -16.51 -16.69
C PRO A 95 -15.35 -16.35 -18.11
N HIS A 96 -14.48 -15.75 -18.93
CA HIS A 96 -14.89 -15.02 -20.14
C HIS A 96 -15.89 -15.95 -20.74
N GLU A 97 -17.18 -15.59 -20.73
CA GLU A 97 -18.20 -16.48 -21.24
C GLU A 97 -17.68 -16.71 -22.64
N THR A 98 -17.07 -17.88 -22.83
CA THR A 98 -16.73 -18.41 -24.11
C THR A 98 -18.12 -18.67 -24.59
N LEU A 99 -18.73 -17.59 -25.12
CA LEU A 99 -20.01 -17.52 -25.76
C LEU A 99 -20.09 -18.83 -26.47
N GLY A 100 -20.89 -19.76 -25.92
CA GLY A 100 -20.73 -21.18 -26.19
C GLY A 100 -20.52 -21.32 -27.68
N THR A 101 -19.27 -21.59 -28.09
CA THR A 101 -18.97 -21.83 -29.50
C THR A 101 -19.66 -23.15 -29.74
N LYS A 102 -20.92 -23.05 -30.18
CA LYS A 102 -21.76 -24.14 -30.64
C LYS A 102 -20.98 -24.88 -31.71
N LYS A 103 -20.13 -25.84 -31.33
CA LYS A 103 -19.33 -26.73 -32.20
C LYS A 103 -19.05 -26.13 -33.60
N GLY A 104 -18.56 -24.90 -33.61
CA GLY A 104 -18.38 -24.11 -34.81
C GLY A 104 -16.96 -24.34 -35.28
N ARG A 105 -16.80 -25.28 -36.22
CA ARG A 105 -15.66 -25.47 -37.13
C ARG A 105 -14.44 -24.61 -36.79
N GLN A 106 -13.49 -25.17 -36.04
CA GLN A 106 -12.17 -24.54 -35.83
C GLN A 106 -11.59 -24.18 -37.21
N THR A 107 -11.62 -22.91 -37.55
CA THR A 107 -10.86 -22.39 -38.69
C THR A 107 -9.40 -22.50 -38.27
N LYS A 108 -8.72 -23.54 -38.75
CA LYS A 108 -7.27 -23.60 -38.71
C LYS A 108 -6.79 -22.29 -39.32
N SER A 109 -6.19 -21.42 -38.50
CA SER A 109 -5.49 -20.24 -39.01
C SER A 109 -4.59 -20.72 -40.15
N ALA A 110 -4.61 -20.02 -41.28
CA ALA A 110 -3.76 -20.34 -42.43
C ALA A 110 -2.26 -20.33 -42.07
N PHE A 111 -1.91 -19.75 -40.92
CA PHE A 111 -0.55 -19.59 -40.44
C PHE A 111 -0.44 -20.06 -38.98
N PRO A 112 -0.48 -21.37 -38.71
CA PRO A 112 -0.36 -21.92 -37.37
C PRO A 112 0.98 -21.57 -36.71
N HIS A 113 2.03 -21.33 -37.51
CA HIS A 113 3.33 -20.88 -37.04
C HIS A 113 3.32 -19.42 -36.56
N LEU A 114 2.49 -18.53 -37.10
CA LEU A 114 2.36 -17.16 -36.59
C LEU A 114 1.68 -17.14 -35.24
N LYS A 115 0.70 -18.02 -35.02
CA LYS A 115 0.07 -18.20 -33.72
C LYS A 115 1.05 -18.76 -32.69
N SER A 116 1.79 -19.81 -33.06
CA SER A 116 2.85 -20.38 -32.20
C SER A 116 4.00 -19.40 -31.95
N ASN A 117 4.38 -18.58 -32.93
CA ASN A 117 5.40 -17.55 -32.76
C ASN A 117 4.90 -16.39 -31.90
N LYS A 118 3.64 -15.98 -32.04
CA LYS A 118 3.01 -15.00 -31.14
C LYS A 118 2.98 -15.54 -29.71
N GLU A 119 2.54 -16.77 -29.50
CA GLU A 119 2.54 -17.44 -28.19
C GLU A 119 3.96 -17.58 -27.61
N LYS A 120 4.97 -17.90 -28.45
CA LYS A 120 6.38 -17.97 -28.02
C LYS A 120 6.98 -16.59 -27.74
N ARG A 121 6.58 -15.55 -28.49
CA ARG A 121 7.02 -14.17 -28.29
C ARG A 121 6.40 -13.61 -27.02
N ASP A 122 5.10 -13.84 -26.82
CA ASP A 122 4.38 -13.51 -25.59
C ASP A 122 4.99 -14.27 -24.39
N ALA A 123 5.35 -15.55 -24.54
CA ALA A 123 6.01 -16.34 -23.49
C ALA A 123 7.48 -15.98 -23.25
N SER A 124 8.18 -15.41 -24.24
CA SER A 124 9.57 -14.95 -24.10
C SER A 124 9.63 -13.53 -23.54
N LEU A 125 8.68 -12.66 -23.90
CA LEU A 125 8.44 -11.37 -23.23
C LEU A 125 8.15 -11.60 -21.74
N LEU A 126 7.30 -12.58 -21.42
CA LEU A 126 7.06 -13.04 -20.03
C LEU A 126 8.31 -13.56 -19.30
N LYS A 127 9.40 -13.91 -20.00
CA LYS A 127 10.65 -14.41 -19.41
C LYS A 127 11.77 -13.37 -19.36
N GLN A 128 11.69 -12.32 -20.19
CA GLN A 128 12.70 -11.27 -20.30
C GLN A 128 12.35 -10.04 -19.47
N ASP A 129 11.06 -9.81 -19.20
CA ASP A 129 10.67 -8.95 -18.12
C ASP A 129 11.07 -9.66 -16.82
N TYR A 130 11.87 -8.99 -15.98
CA TYR A 130 11.98 -9.34 -14.56
C TYR A 130 10.59 -9.74 -14.08
N ALA A 131 10.49 -10.81 -13.29
CA ALA A 131 9.24 -11.27 -12.70
C ALA A 131 8.65 -10.26 -11.70
N TYR A 132 8.34 -9.04 -12.15
CA TYR A 132 7.02 -8.48 -11.99
C TYR A 132 6.05 -9.53 -12.51
N GLU A 133 5.68 -10.47 -11.65
CA GLU A 133 4.28 -10.82 -11.62
C GLU A 133 3.62 -9.57 -11.01
N PRO A 134 3.12 -8.60 -11.82
CA PRO A 134 2.29 -7.55 -11.26
C PRO A 134 1.23 -8.25 -10.43
N ALA A 135 0.89 -7.66 -9.28
CA ALA A 135 -0.15 -8.17 -8.41
C ALA A 135 -1.30 -8.68 -9.27
N SER A 136 -1.53 -9.98 -9.16
CA SER A 136 -2.31 -10.77 -10.10
C SER A 136 -3.60 -10.05 -10.47
N GLY A 137 -3.92 -9.98 -11.77
CA GLY A 137 -5.07 -9.22 -12.25
C GLY A 137 -4.96 -8.75 -13.71
N PRO A 138 -5.96 -7.98 -14.20
CA PRO A 138 -5.91 -7.36 -15.51
C PRO A 138 -4.66 -6.48 -15.67
N ARG A 139 -4.09 -6.40 -16.88
CA ARG A 139 -2.98 -5.47 -17.16
C ARG A 139 -3.43 -4.05 -16.80
N ARG A 140 -2.71 -3.44 -15.87
CA ARG A 140 -2.86 -2.04 -15.46
C ARG A 140 -1.68 -1.25 -16.01
N HIS A 141 -1.89 0.04 -16.26
CA HIS A 141 -0.79 0.93 -16.57
C HIS A 141 0.06 1.17 -15.30
N ASP A 142 1.36 1.42 -15.47
CA ASP A 142 2.29 1.57 -14.34
C ASP A 142 1.84 2.63 -13.32
N TYR A 143 1.24 3.74 -13.77
CA TYR A 143 0.72 4.77 -12.88
C TYR A 143 -0.46 4.31 -12.00
N GLN A 144 -1.17 3.24 -12.39
CA GLN A 144 -2.31 2.65 -11.66
C GLN A 144 -1.89 1.58 -10.65
N LEU A 145 -0.61 1.18 -10.65
CA LEU A 145 -0.07 0.23 -9.67
C LEU A 145 0.03 0.91 -8.31
N ASN A 146 -0.21 0.23 -7.20
CA ASN A 146 0.08 0.77 -5.87
C ASN A 146 1.60 0.93 -5.68
N TRP A 147 2.04 1.66 -4.65
CA TRP A 147 3.48 1.95 -4.48
C TRP A 147 4.27 0.67 -4.21
N LEU A 148 3.74 -0.23 -3.36
CA LEU A 148 4.42 -1.49 -3.07
C LEU A 148 4.37 -2.51 -4.22
N GLU A 149 3.60 -2.27 -5.27
CA GLU A 149 3.64 -3.11 -6.47
C GLU A 149 4.92 -2.93 -7.28
N PHE A 150 5.69 -1.86 -7.01
CA PHE A 150 7.03 -1.70 -7.57
C PHE A 150 8.11 -2.47 -6.79
N CYS A 151 7.75 -3.03 -5.65
CA CYS A 151 8.62 -3.86 -4.83
C CYS A 151 8.46 -5.34 -5.22
N PRO A 152 9.55 -6.14 -5.26
CA PRO A 152 9.41 -7.58 -5.48
C PRO A 152 8.49 -8.23 -4.45
N VAL A 153 7.68 -9.20 -4.87
CA VAL A 153 6.60 -9.80 -4.08
C VAL A 153 7.09 -10.35 -2.72
N ASN A 154 8.34 -10.81 -2.65
CA ASN A 154 8.93 -11.37 -1.43
C ASN A 154 9.36 -10.32 -0.39
N PHE A 155 9.34 -9.03 -0.74
CA PHE A 155 9.70 -7.93 0.16
C PHE A 155 8.50 -7.03 0.50
N ARG A 156 7.38 -7.16 -0.21
CA ARG A 156 6.16 -6.42 0.11
C ARG A 156 5.30 -7.19 1.13
N PRO A 157 4.71 -6.49 2.12
CA PRO A 157 3.64 -7.09 2.90
C PRO A 157 2.47 -7.50 1.98
N ARG A 158 1.73 -8.53 2.40
CA ARG A 158 0.50 -8.98 1.75
C ARG A 158 -0.72 -8.22 2.27
N VAL A 159 -0.67 -7.81 3.54
CA VAL A 159 -1.73 -7.03 4.18
C VAL A 159 -1.17 -5.88 5.02
N HIS A 160 -1.97 -4.82 5.13
CA HIS A 160 -1.82 -3.81 6.16
C HIS A 160 -2.76 -4.09 7.32
N VAL A 161 -2.30 -3.89 8.56
CA VAL A 161 -3.18 -3.82 9.74
C VAL A 161 -3.58 -2.36 9.91
N VAL A 162 -4.84 -2.05 9.67
CA VAL A 162 -5.39 -0.70 9.85
C VAL A 162 -6.04 -0.61 11.23
N ALA A 163 -5.71 0.46 11.96
CA ALA A 163 -6.21 0.73 13.30
C ALA A 163 -6.34 2.25 13.53
N SER A 164 -6.97 2.63 14.64
CA SER A 164 -7.01 4.01 15.10
C SER A 164 -5.66 4.45 15.70
N SER A 165 -5.22 5.66 15.36
CA SER A 165 -3.93 6.21 15.76
C SER A 165 -3.87 6.53 17.26
N HIS A 166 -4.96 7.02 17.84
CA HIS A 166 -5.06 7.32 19.27
C HIS A 166 -4.99 6.06 20.12
N VAL A 167 -5.49 4.93 19.61
CA VAL A 167 -5.36 3.63 20.28
C VAL A 167 -3.91 3.17 20.21
N VAL A 168 -3.29 3.21 19.03
CA VAL A 168 -1.93 2.71 18.79
C VAL A 168 -0.85 3.53 19.52
N SER A 169 -1.07 4.84 19.66
CA SER A 169 -0.13 5.74 20.33
C SER A 169 -0.84 6.80 21.18
N PRO A 170 -1.43 6.44 22.33
CA PRO A 170 -2.20 7.37 23.18
C PRO A 170 -1.45 8.65 23.54
N TRP A 171 -0.13 8.58 23.72
CA TRP A 171 0.73 9.74 24.03
C TRP A 171 0.81 10.80 22.92
N LYS A 172 0.47 10.46 21.67
CA LYS A 172 0.37 11.42 20.57
C LYS A 172 -0.98 12.17 20.55
N TRP A 173 -1.92 11.79 21.42
CA TRP A 173 -3.30 12.26 21.39
C TRP A 173 -3.77 12.80 22.76
N PRO A 174 -3.13 13.88 23.28
CA PRO A 174 -3.42 14.41 24.61
C PRO A 174 -4.87 14.91 24.79
N GLN A 175 -5.58 15.20 23.70
CA GLN A 175 -6.99 15.57 23.72
C GLN A 175 -7.92 14.41 24.12
N TYR A 176 -7.50 13.17 23.86
CA TYR A 176 -8.21 11.97 24.31
C TYR A 176 -7.66 11.46 25.64
N TYR A 177 -6.37 11.69 25.88
CA TYR A 177 -5.66 11.17 27.04
C TYR A 177 -5.00 12.29 27.86
N GLY A 178 -5.70 12.78 28.88
CA GLY A 178 -5.24 13.87 29.74
C GLY A 178 -4.23 13.48 30.83
N GLN A 179 -3.73 12.24 30.84
CA GLN A 179 -2.84 11.77 31.89
C GLN A 179 -1.39 12.22 31.65
N GLU A 180 -0.84 13.03 32.55
CA GLU A 180 0.52 13.60 32.41
C GLU A 180 1.63 12.55 32.24
N TRP A 181 1.50 11.38 32.87
CA TRP A 181 2.50 10.31 32.78
C TRP A 181 2.64 9.73 31.36
N LEU A 182 1.61 9.86 30.51
CA LEU A 182 1.69 9.40 29.12
C LEU A 182 2.71 10.19 28.30
N LYS A 183 3.08 11.39 28.71
CA LYS A 183 4.12 12.19 28.03
C LYS A 183 5.51 11.55 28.10
N GLU A 184 5.73 10.65 29.05
CA GLU A 184 6.97 9.87 29.19
C GLU A 184 6.93 8.58 28.33
N VAL A 185 5.75 8.18 27.84
CA VAL A 185 5.56 6.97 27.02
C VAL A 185 5.91 7.29 25.55
N ASN A 186 6.52 6.32 24.88
CA ASN A 186 6.91 6.42 23.47
C ASN A 186 6.86 5.03 22.82
N GLU A 187 7.23 4.95 21.55
CA GLU A 187 7.17 3.72 20.74
C GLU A 187 8.07 2.58 21.28
N GLU A 188 9.16 2.89 21.99
CA GLU A 188 10.06 1.89 22.56
C GLU A 188 9.44 1.19 23.79
N HIS A 189 8.51 1.86 24.45
CA HIS A 189 7.85 1.35 25.65
C HIS A 189 6.69 0.40 25.34
N VAL A 190 6.29 0.26 24.07
CA VAL A 190 5.06 -0.45 23.69
C VAL A 190 5.28 -1.71 22.87
N ARG A 191 4.30 -2.61 22.94
CA ARG A 191 4.17 -3.80 22.11
C ARG A 191 2.74 -3.98 21.66
N TYR A 192 2.60 -4.46 20.44
CA TYR A 192 1.32 -4.58 19.77
C TYR A 192 0.99 -6.04 19.50
N SER A 193 -0.29 -6.39 19.64
CA SER A 193 -0.78 -7.70 19.25
C SER A 193 -2.20 -7.65 18.73
N LEU A 194 -2.49 -8.51 17.75
CA LEU A 194 -3.83 -8.80 17.28
C LEU A 194 -4.30 -10.14 17.85
N GLU A 195 -5.54 -10.18 18.32
CA GLU A 195 -6.18 -11.36 18.84
C GLU A 195 -7.36 -11.73 17.94
N VAL A 196 -7.40 -13.00 17.54
CA VAL A 196 -8.54 -13.59 16.81
C VAL A 196 -9.51 -14.13 17.84
N TYR A 197 -10.75 -13.65 17.81
CA TYR A 197 -11.82 -14.08 18.69
C TYR A 197 -12.73 -15.09 18.01
N GLY A 198 -13.15 -16.10 18.76
CA GLY A 198 -14.07 -17.13 18.29
C GLY A 198 -15.08 -17.50 19.36
N SER A 199 -16.18 -18.12 18.91
CA SER A 199 -17.19 -18.69 19.81
C SER A 199 -16.58 -19.85 20.60
N MET A 200 -16.74 -19.82 21.91
CA MET A 200 -16.42 -20.93 22.81
C MET A 200 -17.54 -21.99 22.81
N ASP A 201 -18.74 -21.57 22.43
CA ASP A 201 -19.91 -22.45 22.30
C ASP A 201 -19.95 -23.10 20.92
N LYS A 202 -20.29 -24.39 20.87
CA LYS A 202 -20.39 -25.18 19.63
C LYS A 202 -21.69 -24.94 18.84
N SER A 203 -22.69 -24.30 19.45
CA SER A 203 -23.98 -23.98 18.82
C SER A 203 -23.92 -22.58 18.21
N GLN A 204 -23.39 -22.46 17.00
CA GLN A 204 -23.37 -21.22 16.26
C GLN A 204 -24.69 -21.02 15.50
N GLU A 205 -25.69 -20.46 16.17
CA GLU A 205 -26.70 -19.68 15.45
C GLU A 205 -26.44 -18.21 15.79
N ILE A 206 -25.92 -17.48 14.81
CA ILE A 206 -25.82 -16.02 14.87
C ILE A 206 -27.23 -15.51 14.66
N ASP A 207 -28.00 -15.40 15.74
CA ASP A 207 -29.25 -14.65 15.71
C ASP A 207 -28.88 -13.17 15.49
N GLY A 208 -29.02 -12.73 14.24
CA GLY A 208 -28.55 -11.46 13.67
C GLY A 208 -29.28 -10.23 14.16
N GLU A 209 -29.44 -10.07 15.47
CA GLU A 209 -29.82 -8.79 16.07
C GLU A 209 -28.58 -7.88 16.15
N GLU A 210 -28.76 -6.62 15.79
CA GLU A 210 -27.70 -5.62 15.91
C GLU A 210 -27.21 -5.50 17.37
N GLY A 211 -25.91 -5.31 17.54
CA GLY A 211 -25.25 -5.15 18.83
C GLY A 211 -24.24 -6.25 19.13
N LYS A 212 -24.19 -6.67 20.40
CA LYS A 212 -23.34 -7.74 20.90
C LYS A 212 -23.79 -9.08 20.31
N LEU A 213 -22.85 -9.81 19.71
CA LEU A 213 -23.12 -11.18 19.26
C LEU A 213 -23.48 -12.08 20.46
N LYS A 214 -24.56 -12.87 20.35
CA LYS A 214 -24.95 -13.81 21.42
C LYS A 214 -23.93 -14.95 21.52
N GLY A 215 -23.63 -15.37 22.75
CA GLY A 215 -22.70 -16.47 23.05
C GLY A 215 -21.44 -16.03 23.78
N SER A 216 -20.66 -17.01 24.26
CA SER A 216 -19.36 -16.77 24.87
C SER A 216 -18.28 -16.66 23.80
N PHE A 217 -17.58 -15.54 23.76
CA PHE A 217 -16.45 -15.31 22.87
C PHE A 217 -15.16 -15.15 23.66
N GLY A 218 -14.06 -15.66 23.11
CA GLY A 218 -12.74 -15.45 23.69
C GLY A 218 -11.61 -15.55 22.66
N PRO A 219 -10.38 -15.19 23.06
CA PRO A 219 -9.23 -15.22 22.18
C PRO A 219 -8.87 -16.67 21.84
N VAL A 220 -8.84 -16.97 20.54
CA VAL A 220 -8.43 -18.28 19.98
C VAL A 220 -6.96 -18.27 19.57
N ALA A 221 -6.46 -17.10 19.13
CA ALA A 221 -5.06 -16.93 18.76
C ALA A 221 -4.60 -15.48 18.97
N LYS A 222 -3.29 -15.31 19.15
CA LYS A 222 -2.63 -14.01 19.34
C LYS A 222 -1.42 -13.89 18.42
N PHE A 223 -1.32 -12.77 17.71
CA PHE A 223 -0.30 -12.48 16.72
C PHE A 223 0.42 -11.20 17.09
N ALA A 224 1.75 -11.21 17.09
CA ALA A 224 2.54 -10.02 17.35
C ALA A 224 2.57 -9.10 16.12
N LEU A 225 2.60 -7.78 16.34
CA LEU A 225 2.86 -6.81 15.28
C LEU A 225 4.26 -6.21 15.40
N ASN A 226 4.70 -5.59 14.30
CA ASN A 226 5.92 -4.79 14.29
C ASN A 226 5.77 -3.54 15.18
N PRO A 227 6.85 -3.07 15.82
CA PRO A 227 6.80 -1.97 16.79
C PRO A 227 6.76 -0.58 16.17
N TYR A 228 6.68 -0.47 14.83
CA TYR A 228 6.81 0.79 14.10
C TYR A 228 5.49 1.11 13.36
N PRO A 229 4.48 1.66 14.07
CA PRO A 229 3.28 2.13 13.42
C PRO A 229 3.58 3.33 12.52
N ILE A 230 2.99 3.34 11.33
CA ILE A 230 2.96 4.51 10.46
C ILE A 230 1.69 5.26 10.78
N HIS A 231 1.79 6.55 11.10
CA HIS A 231 0.65 7.41 11.42
C HIS A 231 0.33 8.33 10.25
N HIS A 232 -0.92 8.75 10.15
CA HIS A 232 -1.32 9.74 9.15
C HIS A 232 -0.53 11.05 9.31
N PRO A 233 0.09 11.60 8.25
CA PRO A 233 0.98 12.77 8.36
C PRO A 233 0.26 14.04 8.80
N ASN A 234 -1.01 14.19 8.43
CA ASN A 234 -1.83 15.35 8.80
C ASN A 234 -2.60 15.15 10.13
N GLY A 235 -2.27 14.12 10.92
CA GLY A 235 -2.91 13.88 12.21
C GLY A 235 -4.36 13.42 12.14
N LEU A 236 -4.77 12.75 11.05
CA LEU A 236 -6.02 11.98 11.06
C LEU A 236 -5.85 10.75 11.97
N ASP A 237 -6.95 10.31 12.56
CA ASP A 237 -6.92 9.24 13.55
C ASP A 237 -6.89 7.83 12.91
N VAL A 238 -5.84 7.58 12.14
CA VAL A 238 -5.60 6.28 11.49
C VAL A 238 -4.11 5.98 11.47
N ALA A 239 -3.79 4.70 11.66
CA ALA A 239 -2.45 4.17 11.61
C ALA A 239 -2.41 2.84 10.86
N VAL A 240 -1.26 2.55 10.25
CA VAL A 240 -0.95 1.27 9.62
C VAL A 240 0.16 0.59 10.40
N ILE A 241 -0.01 -0.69 10.70
CA ILE A 241 0.99 -1.57 11.33
C ILE A 241 1.08 -2.85 10.50
N HIS A 242 2.19 -3.58 10.62
CA HIS A 242 2.41 -4.84 9.89
C HIS A 242 2.56 -6.02 10.85
N LEU A 243 2.12 -7.19 10.40
CA LEU A 243 2.26 -8.46 11.13
C LEU A 243 3.75 -8.83 11.28
N LYS A 244 4.12 -9.32 12.46
CA LYS A 244 5.44 -9.93 12.67
C LYS A 244 5.37 -11.41 12.27
N GLY A 245 6.12 -11.80 11.24
CA GLY A 245 6.02 -13.15 10.67
C GLY A 245 4.73 -13.34 9.87
N GLU A 246 4.50 -12.43 8.91
CA GLU A 246 3.24 -12.30 8.18
C GLU A 246 2.73 -13.60 7.54
N ASP A 247 3.59 -14.36 6.84
CA ASP A 247 3.17 -15.58 6.13
C ASP A 247 2.53 -16.61 7.08
N ASP A 248 3.20 -16.92 8.19
CA ASP A 248 2.71 -17.85 9.20
C ASP A 248 1.44 -17.31 9.88
N ALA A 249 1.38 -16.01 10.13
CA ALA A 249 0.22 -15.36 10.74
C ALA A 249 -1.01 -15.45 9.82
N LEU A 250 -0.86 -15.08 8.54
CA LEU A 250 -1.92 -15.12 7.55
C LEU A 250 -2.41 -16.54 7.26
N GLU A 251 -1.52 -17.53 7.21
CA GLU A 251 -1.92 -18.93 7.05
C GLU A 251 -2.82 -19.39 8.21
N ASN A 252 -2.46 -19.03 9.44
CA ASN A 252 -3.26 -19.36 10.62
C ASN A 252 -4.58 -18.57 10.68
N MET A 253 -4.55 -17.26 10.39
CA MET A 253 -5.74 -16.41 10.31
C MET A 253 -6.74 -16.94 9.27
N LYS A 254 -6.26 -17.38 8.10
CA LYS A 254 -7.09 -18.00 7.06
C LYS A 254 -7.74 -19.29 7.55
N LYS A 255 -7.02 -20.14 8.28
CA LYS A 255 -7.59 -21.37 8.90
C LYS A 255 -8.69 -21.07 9.92
N MET A 256 -8.66 -19.89 10.54
CA MET A 256 -9.67 -19.40 11.47
C MET A 256 -10.80 -18.62 10.79
N GLY A 257 -10.80 -18.52 9.46
CA GLY A 257 -11.84 -17.83 8.70
C GLY A 257 -11.70 -16.31 8.65
N ILE A 258 -10.57 -15.75 9.09
CA ILE A 258 -10.29 -14.32 8.94
C ILE A 258 -10.09 -14.01 7.46
N THR A 259 -10.80 -12.99 6.98
CA THR A 259 -10.78 -12.57 5.60
C THR A 259 -10.23 -11.14 5.52
N PRO A 260 -9.05 -10.94 4.91
CA PRO A 260 -8.57 -9.61 4.59
C PRO A 260 -9.58 -8.87 3.70
N LEU A 261 -9.79 -7.60 4.04
CA LEU A 261 -10.72 -6.72 3.36
C LEU A 261 -10.05 -5.99 2.20
N ASN A 262 -10.86 -5.46 1.30
CA ASN A 262 -10.38 -4.82 0.09
C ASN A 262 -10.70 -3.33 0.08
N LEU A 263 -9.74 -2.56 -0.39
CA LEU A 263 -9.88 -1.14 -0.59
C LEU A 263 -9.76 -0.84 -2.08
N HIS A 264 -10.60 0.05 -2.59
CA HIS A 264 -10.46 0.50 -3.97
C HIS A 264 -9.12 1.19 -4.16
N THR A 265 -8.45 0.89 -5.27
CA THR A 265 -7.26 1.65 -5.70
C THR A 265 -7.64 3.08 -6.05
N MET A 266 -6.69 4.02 -5.99
CA MET A 266 -6.95 5.40 -6.42
C MET A 266 -7.47 5.48 -7.86
N SER A 267 -6.95 4.64 -8.77
CA SER A 267 -7.45 4.60 -10.14
C SER A 267 -8.91 4.11 -10.22
N GLN A 268 -9.31 3.14 -9.39
CA GLN A 268 -10.70 2.68 -9.33
C GLN A 268 -11.60 3.79 -8.78
N LEU A 269 -11.18 4.49 -7.72
CA LEU A 269 -11.90 5.62 -7.14
C LEU A 269 -12.04 6.80 -8.12
N GLU A 270 -11.03 7.07 -8.94
CA GLU A 270 -11.11 8.12 -9.99
C GLU A 270 -12.04 7.73 -11.14
N SER A 271 -12.15 6.44 -11.45
CA SER A 271 -12.92 5.94 -12.59
C SER A 271 -14.33 5.47 -12.27
N THR A 272 -14.63 5.26 -10.98
CA THR A 272 -15.94 4.78 -10.55
C THR A 272 -16.99 5.87 -10.71
N THR A 273 -18.17 5.47 -11.17
CA THR A 273 -19.36 6.32 -11.14
C THR A 273 -20.09 6.24 -9.81
N ASP A 274 -19.69 5.32 -8.93
CA ASP A 274 -20.23 5.19 -7.58
C ASP A 274 -19.94 6.48 -6.80
N PRO A 275 -20.97 7.22 -6.34
CA PRO A 275 -20.74 8.44 -5.59
C PRO A 275 -19.89 8.13 -4.36
N VAL A 276 -18.91 9.00 -4.09
CA VAL A 276 -18.06 8.89 -2.90
C VAL A 276 -18.91 8.91 -1.61
N PHE A 277 -20.04 9.62 -1.66
CA PHE A 277 -21.03 9.73 -0.59
C PHE A 277 -22.44 9.74 -1.18
N GLU A 278 -23.31 8.88 -0.68
CA GLU A 278 -24.73 8.88 -1.00
C GLU A 278 -25.55 8.99 0.29
N PRO A 279 -26.24 10.13 0.54
CA PRO A 279 -27.12 10.25 1.70
C PRO A 279 -28.17 9.14 1.69
N GLY A 280 -28.32 8.44 2.82
CA GLY A 280 -29.21 7.29 2.91
C GLY A 280 -28.55 5.94 2.61
N GLU A 281 -27.29 5.91 2.17
CA GLU A 281 -26.57 4.65 1.94
C GLU A 281 -26.45 3.87 3.25
N LYS A 282 -26.76 2.57 3.20
CA LYS A 282 -26.56 1.66 4.32
C LYS A 282 -25.10 1.21 4.39
N VAL A 283 -24.53 1.31 5.59
CA VAL A 283 -23.18 0.86 5.91
C VAL A 283 -23.20 -0.02 7.15
N TYR A 284 -22.16 -0.86 7.29
CA TYR A 284 -22.03 -1.79 8.40
C TYR A 284 -20.77 -1.52 9.20
N PHE A 285 -20.90 -1.48 10.53
CA PHE A 285 -19.84 -1.25 11.49
C PHE A 285 -19.48 -2.56 12.16
N HIS A 286 -18.28 -3.07 11.89
CA HIS A 286 -17.79 -4.31 12.49
C HIS A 286 -16.66 -4.01 13.47
N GLY A 287 -16.67 -4.65 14.63
CA GLY A 287 -15.55 -4.53 15.56
C GLY A 287 -15.76 -5.25 16.86
N PHE A 288 -15.14 -4.71 17.90
CA PHE A 288 -15.24 -5.21 19.26
C PHE A 288 -15.65 -4.10 20.19
N GLU A 289 -16.70 -4.35 20.96
CA GLU A 289 -16.98 -3.57 22.15
C GLU A 289 -15.98 -3.96 23.25
N VAL A 290 -15.46 -2.96 23.95
CA VAL A 290 -14.62 -3.14 25.14
C VAL A 290 -15.41 -2.62 26.32
N TYR A 291 -15.64 -3.48 27.31
CA TYR A 291 -16.29 -3.09 28.57
C TYR A 291 -15.60 -3.75 29.76
N GLU A 292 -15.67 -3.09 30.92
CA GLU A 292 -15.25 -3.66 32.21
C GLU A 292 -16.29 -4.69 32.66
N SER A 293 -15.87 -5.89 33.06
CA SER A 293 -16.79 -6.86 33.65
C SER A 293 -17.37 -6.29 34.95
N ASN A 294 -18.71 -6.19 35.07
CA ASN A 294 -19.35 -5.76 36.31
C ASN A 294 -19.02 -6.77 37.43
N LYS A 295 -18.05 -6.46 38.30
CA LYS A 295 -17.67 -7.30 39.46
C LYS A 295 -18.81 -7.52 40.47
N VAL A 296 -19.93 -6.81 40.32
CA VAL A 296 -21.09 -6.89 41.22
C VAL A 296 -21.92 -8.15 40.99
N ASP A 297 -21.88 -8.74 39.79
CA ASP A 297 -22.62 -9.97 39.49
C ASP A 297 -21.84 -11.25 39.88
N ASP A 298 -20.56 -11.12 40.23
CA ASP A 298 -19.70 -12.18 40.75
C ASP A 298 -19.61 -12.12 42.29
N GLU A 299 -20.75 -12.21 42.98
CA GLU A 299 -20.86 -12.19 44.46
C GLU A 299 -20.15 -13.37 45.18
N THR A 300 -19.34 -14.18 44.48
CA THR A 300 -18.68 -15.37 45.07
C THR A 300 -17.17 -15.28 45.26
N LEU A 301 -16.51 -14.15 44.96
CA LEU A 301 -15.05 -14.06 45.06
C LEU A 301 -14.56 -13.36 46.36
N SER A 302 -13.98 -14.21 47.21
CA SER A 302 -13.36 -13.94 48.51
C SER A 302 -12.30 -12.84 48.52
N SER A 303 -12.35 -12.02 49.57
CA SER A 303 -11.81 -10.66 49.68
C SER A 303 -10.29 -10.49 49.92
N ASN A 304 -9.40 -11.38 49.48
CA ASN A 304 -8.00 -11.34 49.95
C ASN A 304 -6.85 -11.30 48.91
N ASP A 305 -7.08 -11.36 47.61
CA ASP A 305 -5.99 -11.34 46.61
C ASP A 305 -5.93 -10.04 45.79
N SER A 306 -5.53 -8.94 46.43
CA SER A 306 -5.32 -7.64 45.79
C SER A 306 -4.00 -7.49 45.01
N LYS A 307 -3.29 -8.60 44.73
CA LYS A 307 -1.94 -8.53 44.14
C LYS A 307 -1.83 -8.86 42.65
N ASN A 308 -2.87 -9.37 42.01
CA ASN A 308 -2.90 -9.61 40.55
C ASN A 308 -4.29 -9.23 40.01
N GLN A 309 -4.62 -7.94 39.99
CA GLN A 309 -5.78 -7.51 39.20
C GLN A 309 -5.38 -7.57 37.73
N GLU A 310 -5.57 -8.74 37.12
CA GLU A 310 -5.56 -8.86 35.66
C GLU A 310 -6.63 -7.92 35.10
N ASP A 311 -6.31 -7.22 34.01
CA ASP A 311 -7.23 -6.35 33.28
C ASP A 311 -8.50 -7.13 32.93
N ASP A 312 -9.61 -6.75 33.55
CA ASP A 312 -10.91 -7.41 33.47
C ASP A 312 -11.76 -6.88 32.31
N ARG A 313 -11.20 -5.99 31.48
CA ARG A 313 -11.87 -5.57 30.25
C ARG A 313 -11.97 -6.74 29.30
N ILE A 314 -13.15 -6.92 28.72
CA ILE A 314 -13.45 -8.01 27.80
C ILE A 314 -13.74 -7.42 26.42
N PHE A 315 -13.13 -8.00 25.38
CA PHE A 315 -13.54 -7.76 24.00
C PHE A 315 -14.76 -8.62 23.69
N HIS A 316 -15.79 -7.99 23.15
CA HIS A 316 -16.98 -8.69 22.69
C HIS A 316 -17.28 -8.31 21.24
N PRO A 317 -17.35 -9.28 20.31
CA PRO A 317 -17.68 -9.01 18.92
C PRO A 317 -18.98 -8.21 18.78
N TYR A 318 -18.92 -7.12 18.02
CA TYR A 318 -20.01 -6.16 17.88
C TYR A 318 -20.28 -5.86 16.41
N PHE A 319 -21.57 -5.74 16.09
CA PHE A 319 -22.09 -5.40 14.77
C PHE A 319 -23.16 -4.31 14.89
N ALA A 320 -23.12 -3.29 14.04
CA ALA A 320 -24.24 -2.37 13.88
C ALA A 320 -24.43 -2.00 12.41
N SER A 321 -25.69 -1.78 12.02
CA SER A 321 -25.97 -1.11 10.75
C SER A 321 -26.09 0.40 10.99
N GLY A 322 -25.81 1.19 9.95
CA GLY A 322 -26.06 2.62 9.97
C GLY A 322 -26.46 3.14 8.61
N THR A 323 -26.99 4.35 8.60
CA THR A 323 -27.40 5.06 7.40
C THR A 323 -26.62 6.35 7.31
N GLN A 324 -25.86 6.53 6.22
CA GLN A 324 -25.08 7.74 5.97
C GLN A 324 -25.99 8.97 5.98
N SER A 325 -25.67 9.95 6.82
CA SER A 325 -26.51 11.13 7.04
C SER A 325 -25.81 12.42 6.66
N PHE A 326 -24.49 12.49 6.82
CA PHE A 326 -23.69 13.67 6.54
C PHE A 326 -22.31 13.28 6.02
N GLY A 327 -21.77 14.07 5.09
CA GLY A 327 -20.45 13.85 4.52
C GLY A 327 -19.66 15.16 4.40
N SER A 328 -18.40 15.11 4.79
CA SER A 328 -17.39 16.14 4.54
C SER A 328 -16.18 15.52 3.81
N PRO A 329 -15.24 16.34 3.29
CA PRO A 329 -14.05 15.83 2.62
C PRO A 329 -13.15 14.92 3.48
N ASP A 330 -13.27 14.97 4.81
CA ASP A 330 -12.39 14.19 5.69
C ASP A 330 -13.15 13.16 6.52
N ARG A 331 -14.46 13.37 6.72
CA ARG A 331 -15.26 12.59 7.67
C ARG A 331 -16.68 12.43 7.18
N PHE A 332 -17.19 11.20 7.29
CA PHE A 332 -18.60 10.90 7.12
C PHE A 332 -19.24 10.57 8.46
N LEU A 333 -20.54 10.81 8.54
CA LEU A 333 -21.38 10.47 9.67
C LEU A 333 -22.49 9.52 9.23
N ALA A 334 -22.74 8.49 10.03
CA ALA A 334 -23.89 7.61 9.86
C ALA A 334 -24.73 7.57 11.14
N LYS A 335 -26.06 7.57 10.96
CA LYS A 335 -27.00 7.32 12.05
C LYS A 335 -27.10 5.82 12.28
N THR A 336 -26.82 5.38 13.50
CA THR A 336 -26.98 4.00 13.97
C THR A 336 -28.16 3.93 14.94
N PRO A 337 -28.78 2.77 15.18
CA PRO A 337 -29.90 2.66 16.12
C PRO A 337 -29.55 3.01 17.57
N SER A 338 -28.28 2.82 17.94
CA SER A 338 -27.70 3.29 19.20
C SER A 338 -26.28 3.81 18.93
N PRO A 339 -25.74 4.74 19.75
CA PRO A 339 -24.35 5.17 19.63
C PRO A 339 -23.41 3.96 19.65
N LEU A 340 -22.40 3.96 18.79
CA LEU A 340 -21.40 2.89 18.79
C LEU A 340 -20.70 2.84 20.16
N PRO A 341 -20.46 1.64 20.71
CA PRO A 341 -19.86 1.53 22.02
C PRO A 341 -18.34 1.71 21.95
N GLU A 342 -17.71 1.83 23.12
CA GLU A 342 -16.26 1.92 23.24
C GLU A 342 -15.56 0.67 22.68
N GLY A 343 -14.36 0.85 22.12
CA GLY A 343 -13.57 -0.22 21.50
C GLY A 343 -13.75 -0.38 19.98
N LEU A 344 -14.79 0.22 19.39
CA LEU A 344 -15.03 0.13 17.94
C LEU A 344 -14.08 1.00 17.09
N CYS A 345 -13.39 1.98 17.69
CA CYS A 345 -12.42 2.83 16.98
C CYS A 345 -11.38 1.97 16.26
N GLY A 346 -11.07 2.32 15.01
CA GLY A 346 -10.21 1.55 14.12
C GLY A 346 -10.90 0.38 13.40
N GLY A 347 -12.16 0.08 13.70
CA GLY A 347 -12.94 -0.94 13.00
C GLY A 347 -13.30 -0.56 11.56
N PRO A 348 -13.49 -1.54 10.66
CA PRO A 348 -13.89 -1.27 9.29
C PRO A 348 -15.37 -0.87 9.21
N VAL A 349 -15.64 0.09 8.31
CA VAL A 349 -16.99 0.39 7.82
C VAL A 349 -17.13 -0.28 6.46
N LEU A 350 -18.12 -1.15 6.29
CA LEU A 350 -18.29 -2.01 5.12
C LEU A 350 -19.49 -1.58 4.26
N THR A 351 -19.39 -1.82 2.96
CA THR A 351 -20.52 -1.66 2.02
C THR A 351 -21.59 -2.73 2.25
N THR A 352 -22.81 -2.46 1.79
CA THR A 352 -23.84 -3.49 1.70
C THR A 352 -23.47 -4.51 0.62
N GLN A 353 -23.43 -5.78 1.01
CA GLN A 353 -23.24 -6.86 0.06
C GLN A 353 -24.55 -7.03 -0.71
N HIS A 354 -24.53 -6.73 -2.02
CA HIS A 354 -25.67 -6.93 -2.90
C HIS A 354 -25.69 -8.35 -3.51
N ASP A 355 -24.58 -9.08 -3.45
CA ASP A 355 -24.43 -10.46 -3.90
C ASP A 355 -23.32 -11.16 -3.09
N ASN A 356 -23.58 -12.35 -2.56
CA ASN A 356 -22.63 -13.20 -1.83
C ASN A 356 -21.32 -13.48 -2.59
N LYS A 357 -21.31 -13.22 -3.90
CA LYS A 357 -20.14 -13.39 -4.76
C LYS A 357 -19.25 -12.17 -4.86
N GLN A 358 -19.74 -10.98 -4.50
CA GLN A 358 -18.91 -9.79 -4.54
C GLN A 358 -18.02 -9.72 -3.31
N PRO A 359 -16.75 -9.34 -3.50
CA PRO A 359 -15.85 -9.14 -2.39
C PRO A 359 -16.30 -7.97 -1.52
N LEU A 360 -16.05 -8.06 -0.23
CA LEU A 360 -16.29 -6.95 0.69
C LEU A 360 -15.31 -5.82 0.42
N PHE A 361 -15.87 -4.62 0.24
CA PHE A 361 -15.13 -3.37 0.14
C PHE A 361 -15.31 -2.52 1.40
N ILE A 362 -14.22 -1.88 1.79
CA ILE A 362 -14.16 -0.91 2.87
C ILE A 362 -14.75 0.41 2.36
N ARG A 363 -15.78 0.90 3.05
CA ARG A 363 -16.32 2.27 2.92
C ARG A 363 -15.59 3.26 3.81
N GLY A 364 -14.92 2.79 4.86
CA GLY A 364 -14.11 3.65 5.73
C GLY A 364 -13.57 2.98 6.99
N VAL A 365 -13.06 3.79 7.91
CA VAL A 365 -12.51 3.37 9.22
C VAL A 365 -13.21 4.15 10.31
N VAL A 366 -13.76 3.46 11.32
CA VAL A 366 -14.41 4.09 12.48
C VAL A 366 -13.39 4.95 13.22
N GLU A 367 -13.71 6.22 13.38
CA GLU A 367 -12.90 7.18 14.14
C GLU A 367 -13.47 7.40 15.53
N GLY A 368 -14.80 7.45 15.66
CA GLY A 368 -15.45 7.63 16.95
C GLY A 368 -16.95 7.88 16.83
N ILE A 369 -17.51 8.54 17.84
CA ILE A 369 -18.93 8.94 17.89
C ILE A 369 -19.06 10.43 18.15
N VAL A 370 -20.10 11.02 17.59
CA VAL A 370 -20.55 12.34 18.04
C VAL A 370 -21.19 12.17 19.42
N PRO A 371 -20.84 13.01 20.42
CA PRO A 371 -21.41 12.89 21.76
C PRO A 371 -22.94 12.79 21.75
N PRO A 372 -23.56 11.86 22.52
CA PRO A 372 -25.03 11.73 22.56
C PRO A 372 -25.76 12.98 23.07
N ASN A 373 -25.05 13.89 23.73
CA ASN A 373 -25.54 15.17 24.25
C ASN A 373 -25.11 16.37 23.37
N HIS A 374 -24.72 16.14 22.12
CA HIS A 374 -24.29 17.20 21.20
C HIS A 374 -25.43 18.22 20.95
N GLU A 375 -25.08 19.51 20.86
CA GLU A 375 -26.06 20.60 20.72
C GLU A 375 -26.95 20.44 19.48
N ASN A 376 -26.38 19.94 18.39
CA ASN A 376 -27.14 19.50 17.22
C ASN A 376 -27.63 18.06 17.41
N ALA A 377 -28.92 17.91 17.71
CA ALA A 377 -29.60 16.64 17.92
C ALA A 377 -29.61 15.72 16.67
N GLU A 378 -29.42 16.25 15.47
CA GLU A 378 -29.35 15.43 14.26
C GLU A 378 -28.02 14.68 14.13
N LEU A 379 -26.97 15.21 14.77
CA LEU A 379 -25.62 14.63 14.78
C LEU A 379 -25.36 13.81 16.04
N ALA A 380 -26.06 14.09 17.14
CA ALA A 380 -25.86 13.44 18.42
C ALA A 380 -25.92 11.91 18.32
N GLY A 381 -24.88 11.23 18.80
CA GLY A 381 -24.78 9.77 18.76
C GLY A 381 -24.45 9.18 17.38
N ALA A 382 -24.26 10.00 16.33
CA ALA A 382 -23.87 9.50 15.03
C ALA A 382 -22.45 8.89 15.07
N ALA A 383 -22.29 7.77 14.36
CA ALA A 383 -20.98 7.17 14.12
C ALA A 383 -20.18 8.06 13.17
N SER A 384 -18.93 8.38 13.52
CA SER A 384 -18.00 9.12 12.66
C SER A 384 -16.92 8.18 12.13
N TYR A 385 -16.65 8.28 10.83
CA TYR A 385 -15.63 7.47 10.18
C TYR A 385 -14.89 8.23 9.07
N LEU A 386 -13.64 7.83 8.87
CA LEU A 386 -12.81 8.29 7.77
C LEU A 386 -13.23 7.56 6.49
N PRO A 387 -13.57 8.27 5.40
CA PRO A 387 -14.03 7.62 4.18
C PRO A 387 -12.90 6.89 3.45
N SER A 388 -13.25 5.87 2.67
CA SER A 388 -12.30 4.96 2.02
C SER A 388 -11.23 5.64 1.16
N TYR A 389 -11.55 6.74 0.47
CA TYR A 389 -10.57 7.48 -0.32
C TYR A 389 -9.48 8.12 0.55
N ARG A 390 -9.82 8.64 1.74
CA ARG A 390 -8.82 9.16 2.70
C ARG A 390 -7.95 8.03 3.25
N VAL A 391 -8.56 6.88 3.52
CA VAL A 391 -7.82 5.68 3.92
C VAL A 391 -6.86 5.23 2.82
N ARG A 392 -7.28 5.29 1.53
CA ARG A 392 -6.42 4.93 0.40
C ARG A 392 -5.29 5.91 0.19
N GLU A 393 -5.54 7.22 0.27
CA GLU A 393 -4.50 8.26 0.24
C GLU A 393 -3.44 8.02 1.31
N PHE A 394 -3.89 7.66 2.52
CA PHE A 394 -2.99 7.35 3.61
C PHE A 394 -2.17 6.07 3.37
N ILE A 395 -2.80 5.01 2.88
CA ILE A 395 -2.08 3.77 2.54
C ILE A 395 -1.07 4.05 1.41
N ASP A 396 -1.43 4.82 0.37
CA ASP A 396 -0.48 5.23 -0.67
C ASP A 396 0.74 5.96 -0.08
N PHE A 397 0.51 6.86 0.88
CA PHE A 397 1.59 7.55 1.58
C PHE A 397 2.47 6.59 2.40
N ALA A 398 1.86 5.69 3.18
CA ALA A 398 2.58 4.70 3.97
C ALA A 398 3.41 3.77 3.10
N GLU A 399 2.81 3.26 2.02
CA GLU A 399 3.48 2.41 1.03
C GLU A 399 4.63 3.13 0.33
N ARG A 400 4.49 4.42 0.00
CA ARG A 400 5.58 5.24 -0.58
C ARG A 400 6.78 5.32 0.35
N ILE A 401 6.56 5.60 1.64
CA ILE A 401 7.63 5.62 2.65
C ILE A 401 8.31 4.25 2.76
N MET A 402 7.53 3.18 2.75
CA MET A 402 8.08 1.83 2.80
C MET A 402 8.93 1.53 1.57
N LEU A 403 8.44 1.88 0.37
CA LEU A 403 9.18 1.67 -0.87
C LEU A 403 10.52 2.42 -0.84
N GLU A 404 10.51 3.69 -0.42
CA GLU A 404 11.72 4.52 -0.27
C GLU A 404 12.78 3.87 0.64
N GLN A 405 12.35 3.11 1.64
CA GLN A 405 13.25 2.39 2.55
C GLN A 405 13.72 1.03 2.03
N ILE A 406 12.99 0.44 1.07
CA ILE A 406 13.27 -0.92 0.56
C ILE A 406 14.13 -0.87 -0.70
N VAL A 407 13.93 0.09 -1.59
CA VAL A 407 14.62 0.18 -2.89
C VAL A 407 15.68 1.29 -2.89
N ASP A 408 16.64 1.18 -3.81
CA ASP A 408 17.66 2.21 -3.99
C ASP A 408 17.05 3.55 -4.44
N GLU A 409 17.68 4.66 -4.04
CA GLU A 409 17.21 6.03 -4.30
C GLU A 409 16.95 6.29 -5.80
N ASP A 410 17.84 5.83 -6.68
CA ASP A 410 17.67 5.96 -8.14
C ASP A 410 16.46 5.17 -8.67
N VAL A 411 16.16 4.00 -8.09
CA VAL A 411 15.00 3.19 -8.45
C VAL A 411 13.74 3.90 -7.97
N PHE A 412 13.75 4.38 -6.73
CA PHE A 412 12.64 5.11 -6.14
C PHE A 412 12.29 6.37 -6.95
N GLN A 413 13.30 7.15 -7.37
CA GLN A 413 13.10 8.34 -8.18
C GLN A 413 12.47 8.01 -9.53
N ARG A 414 12.89 6.92 -10.19
CA ARG A 414 12.23 6.45 -11.43
C ARG A 414 10.76 6.08 -11.20
N VAL A 415 10.43 5.47 -10.06
CA VAL A 415 9.03 5.15 -9.71
C VAL A 415 8.22 6.44 -9.51
N ILE A 416 8.79 7.44 -8.85
CA ILE A 416 8.18 8.79 -8.73
C ILE A 416 7.92 9.37 -10.12
N ASP A 417 8.91 9.36 -11.01
CA ASP A 417 8.77 9.92 -12.36
C ASP A 417 7.68 9.21 -13.17
N ILE A 418 7.55 7.89 -13.02
CA ILE A 418 6.49 7.09 -13.67
C ILE A 418 5.11 7.49 -13.12
N LYS A 419 5.00 7.68 -11.80
CA LYS A 419 3.77 8.10 -11.12
C LYS A 419 3.37 9.54 -11.48
N GLU A 420 4.34 10.44 -11.60
CA GLU A 420 4.11 11.86 -11.88
C GLU A 420 3.92 12.19 -13.37
N ARG A 421 4.50 11.41 -14.30
CA ARG A 421 4.34 11.64 -15.75
C ARG A 421 2.88 11.74 -16.22
N LYS A 422 1.95 11.03 -15.57
CA LYS A 422 0.51 11.14 -15.86
C LYS A 422 -0.09 12.48 -15.46
N LEU A 423 0.42 13.12 -14.39
CA LEU A 423 -0.03 14.45 -13.97
C LEU A 423 0.39 15.49 -15.00
N ALA A 424 1.61 15.39 -15.53
CA ALA A 424 2.12 16.29 -16.56
C ALA A 424 1.40 16.12 -17.92
N SER A 425 1.14 14.88 -18.36
CA SER A 425 0.39 14.65 -19.61
C SER A 425 -1.11 14.95 -19.50
N ARG A 426 -1.61 15.39 -18.33
CA ARG A 426 -3.02 15.75 -18.09
C ARG A 426 -3.34 17.20 -18.44
N GLY A 427 -2.36 18.03 -18.82
CA GLY A 427 -2.56 19.25 -19.61
C GLY A 427 -2.12 18.97 -21.05
N THR A 428 -2.92 19.14 -22.11
CA THR A 428 -4.09 19.98 -22.35
C THR A 428 -5.10 19.22 -23.21
N VAL A 429 -6.16 18.67 -22.62
CA VAL A 429 -7.28 18.08 -23.38
C VAL A 429 -8.24 19.15 -23.93
N TYR A 430 -8.06 20.41 -23.53
CA TYR A 430 -8.31 21.51 -24.46
C TYR A 430 -7.10 21.61 -25.37
N GLY A 431 -7.12 20.85 -26.46
CA GLY A 431 -6.38 21.29 -27.64
C GLY A 431 -6.80 22.73 -27.88
N GLU A 432 -5.84 23.65 -27.87
CA GLU A 432 -6.01 24.86 -28.66
C GLU A 432 -6.24 24.38 -30.08
N ASP A 433 -7.52 24.25 -30.42
CA ASP A 433 -7.98 24.07 -31.77
C ASP A 433 -7.21 25.08 -32.62
N GLN A 434 -6.53 24.57 -33.64
CA GLN A 434 -6.14 25.31 -34.82
C GLN A 434 -7.39 25.92 -35.46
N MET A 435 -7.84 27.03 -34.88
CA MET A 435 -8.84 27.95 -35.38
C MET A 435 -8.24 29.35 -35.22
N ASN A 436 -7.14 29.61 -35.93
CA ASN A 436 -6.81 30.97 -36.29
C ASN A 436 -6.58 31.06 -37.80
N GLY A 437 -7.70 31.01 -38.53
CA GLY A 437 -7.77 31.61 -39.84
C GLY A 437 -7.75 33.14 -39.69
N GLY A 438 -6.77 33.75 -40.36
CA GLY A 438 -6.90 35.07 -40.99
C GLY A 438 -6.99 36.29 -40.06
N SER A 439 -5.89 37.04 -39.99
CA SER A 439 -5.96 38.47 -40.31
C SER A 439 -4.59 39.02 -40.72
N ASN A 440 -4.58 39.57 -41.93
CA ASN A 440 -3.54 40.46 -42.45
C ASN A 440 -3.20 41.54 -41.44
N LYS A 441 -1.91 41.77 -41.18
CA LYS A 441 -1.36 43.12 -41.04
C LYS A 441 0.08 43.16 -41.53
N ASP A 442 0.24 43.85 -42.65
CA ASP A 442 1.46 44.52 -43.07
C ASP A 442 1.97 45.44 -41.94
N GLY A 443 3.29 45.49 -41.76
CA GLY A 443 3.95 46.38 -40.82
C GLY A 443 5.46 46.25 -40.89
N GLU A 444 6.06 47.17 -41.64
CA GLU A 444 7.49 47.39 -41.91
C GLU A 444 8.35 47.62 -40.65
N ASP A 445 9.62 47.22 -40.78
CA ASP A 445 10.87 47.81 -40.29
C ASP A 445 11.08 48.16 -38.80
N ASP A 446 12.08 47.52 -38.17
CA ASP A 446 13.36 48.19 -37.91
C ASP A 446 14.42 47.22 -37.33
N GLU A 447 15.55 47.16 -38.02
CA GLU A 447 16.82 46.56 -37.62
C GLU A 447 17.41 47.25 -36.37
N ILE A 448 17.89 46.45 -35.41
CA ILE A 448 19.08 46.82 -34.62
C ILE A 448 20.05 45.63 -34.69
N THR A 449 21.04 45.77 -35.57
CA THR A 449 22.20 44.91 -35.73
C THR A 449 23.26 45.24 -34.67
N ASP A 450 23.66 44.26 -33.85
CA ASP A 450 24.90 44.30 -33.07
C ASP A 450 25.95 43.39 -33.75
N PRO A 451 27.02 43.92 -34.36
CA PRO A 451 27.86 43.17 -35.30
C PRO A 451 29.11 42.56 -34.66
N ASN A 452 29.04 42.05 -33.43
CA ASN A 452 30.16 41.32 -32.82
C ASN A 452 29.68 40.23 -31.87
N ILE A 453 29.63 38.99 -32.38
CA ILE A 453 30.01 37.70 -31.76
C ILE A 453 29.27 36.64 -32.57
N LEU A 454 29.80 36.30 -33.75
CA LEU A 454 29.49 35.06 -34.46
C LEU A 454 30.52 34.89 -35.58
N THR A 455 31.62 34.23 -35.21
CA THR A 455 32.47 33.56 -36.19
C THR A 455 32.55 32.10 -35.81
N ASN A 456 32.07 31.28 -36.76
CA ASN A 456 32.39 29.89 -37.00
C ASN A 456 31.70 28.86 -36.11
N ILE A 457 30.50 28.45 -36.53
CA ILE A 457 30.19 27.04 -36.84
C ILE A 457 29.28 27.07 -38.08
N GLU A 458 29.79 26.49 -39.17
CA GLU A 458 29.14 26.38 -40.47
C GLU A 458 27.90 25.47 -40.37
N GLY A 459 26.76 25.94 -40.90
CA GLY A 459 25.62 25.06 -41.20
C GLY A 459 24.23 25.57 -40.81
N LEU A 460 23.89 26.83 -41.09
CA LEU A 460 22.49 27.29 -41.04
C LEU A 460 22.08 27.80 -42.42
N SER A 461 21.34 26.98 -43.16
CA SER A 461 20.48 27.44 -44.24
C SER A 461 19.24 28.09 -43.62
N GLU A 462 18.98 29.35 -43.94
CA GLU A 462 17.77 30.11 -43.55
C GLU A 462 16.53 29.68 -44.37
N ASP A 463 16.31 28.38 -44.53
CA ASP A 463 15.06 27.87 -45.06
C ASP A 463 14.10 27.63 -43.88
N ASP A 464 13.05 28.46 -43.80
CA ASP A 464 11.94 28.41 -42.81
C ASP A 464 11.14 27.09 -42.82
N ASP A 465 11.49 26.15 -43.71
CA ASP A 465 10.91 24.81 -43.82
C ASP A 465 11.82 23.69 -43.23
N THR A 466 12.94 24.04 -42.59
CA THR A 466 13.79 23.05 -41.89
C THR A 466 13.15 22.72 -40.53
N PRO A 467 12.70 21.49 -40.27
CA PRO A 467 11.86 21.18 -39.11
C PRO A 467 12.61 21.42 -37.79
N ASN A 468 11.85 21.85 -36.76
CA ASN A 468 12.18 22.16 -35.33
C ASN A 468 13.08 21.19 -34.53
N ILE A 469 13.78 20.27 -35.18
CA ILE A 469 14.67 19.25 -34.61
C ILE A 469 15.77 19.90 -33.74
N ASP A 470 16.29 21.05 -34.15
CA ASP A 470 17.36 21.74 -33.42
C ASP A 470 16.88 22.30 -32.08
N LYS A 471 15.62 22.75 -31.98
CA LYS A 471 15.05 23.24 -30.72
C LYS A 471 14.85 22.11 -29.71
N ALA A 472 14.30 20.97 -30.15
CA ALA A 472 14.11 19.80 -29.30
C ALA A 472 15.44 19.22 -28.81
N TYR A 473 16.46 19.19 -29.67
CA TYR A 473 17.80 18.77 -29.29
C TYR A 473 18.42 19.74 -28.26
N GLN A 474 18.29 21.05 -28.47
CA GLN A 474 18.76 22.06 -27.50
C GLN A 474 18.05 21.96 -26.14
N GLU A 475 16.74 21.68 -26.12
CA GLU A 475 15.98 21.45 -24.89
C GLU A 475 16.45 20.20 -24.14
N ILE A 476 16.72 19.10 -24.86
CA ILE A 476 17.26 17.86 -24.26
C ILE A 476 18.65 18.09 -23.70
N VAL A 477 19.55 18.75 -24.44
CA VAL A 477 20.92 19.06 -23.96
C VAL A 477 20.87 19.99 -22.76
N SER A 478 19.98 20.98 -22.77
CA SER A 478 19.77 21.89 -21.64
C SER A 478 19.27 21.15 -20.40
N SER A 479 18.35 20.19 -20.58
CA SER A 479 17.86 19.32 -19.51
C SER A 479 18.97 18.42 -18.96
N LEU A 480 19.79 17.81 -19.82
CA LEU A 480 20.95 17.00 -19.39
C LEU A 480 21.95 17.82 -18.56
N ARG A 481 22.24 19.05 -18.98
CA ARG A 481 23.13 19.98 -18.25
C ARG A 481 22.58 20.43 -16.90
N GLN A 482 21.27 20.35 -16.67
CA GLN A 482 20.67 20.67 -15.38
C GLN A 482 20.83 19.52 -14.37
N HIS A 483 20.94 18.28 -14.83
CA HIS A 483 20.88 17.08 -13.98
C HIS A 483 22.19 16.30 -13.88
N HIS A 484 23.17 16.59 -14.74
CA HIS A 484 24.43 15.86 -14.82
C HIS A 484 25.64 16.80 -14.81
N THR A 485 26.77 16.27 -14.35
CA THR A 485 28.06 16.97 -14.44
C THR A 485 28.47 17.17 -15.90
N PRO A 486 29.27 18.20 -16.22
CA PRO A 486 29.75 18.41 -17.59
C PRO A 486 30.41 17.17 -18.20
N GLU A 487 31.19 16.44 -17.42
CA GLU A 487 31.86 15.21 -17.85
C GLU A 487 30.87 14.09 -18.18
N GLU A 488 29.80 13.94 -17.40
CA GLU A 488 28.72 12.97 -17.67
C GLU A 488 27.90 13.37 -18.90
N VAL A 489 27.59 14.66 -19.07
CA VAL A 489 26.89 15.16 -20.26
C VAL A 489 27.72 14.89 -21.52
N ASP A 490 29.02 15.18 -21.48
CA ASP A 490 29.92 14.91 -22.61
C ASP A 490 30.01 13.41 -22.92
N ALA A 491 30.05 12.54 -21.91
CA ALA A 491 30.04 11.10 -22.09
C ALA A 491 28.72 10.58 -22.72
N ILE A 492 27.58 11.14 -22.30
CA ILE A 492 26.26 10.81 -22.86
C ILE A 492 26.20 11.24 -24.33
N LEU A 493 26.59 12.48 -24.63
CA LEU A 493 26.58 13.01 -26.00
C LEU A 493 27.53 12.24 -26.92
N ALA A 494 28.72 11.90 -26.44
CA ALA A 494 29.68 11.07 -27.20
C ALA A 494 29.13 9.66 -27.49
N THR A 495 28.30 9.11 -26.61
CA THR A 495 27.63 7.82 -26.83
C THR A 495 26.54 7.94 -27.88
N VAL A 496 25.70 8.99 -27.80
CA VAL A 496 24.65 9.27 -28.80
C VAL A 496 25.24 9.50 -30.20
N GLU A 497 26.34 10.24 -30.31
CA GLU A 497 27.02 10.44 -31.59
C GLU A 497 27.58 9.14 -32.18
N ARG A 498 28.11 8.25 -31.31
CA ARG A 498 28.59 6.94 -31.72
C ARG A 498 27.45 6.07 -32.25
N GLU A 499 26.34 6.01 -31.52
CA GLU A 499 25.15 5.28 -31.95
C GLU A 499 24.60 5.83 -33.28
N LYS A 500 24.52 7.16 -33.42
CA LYS A 500 24.08 7.82 -34.66
C LYS A 500 24.96 7.40 -35.84
N LYS A 501 26.27 7.40 -35.65
CA LYS A 501 27.22 6.98 -36.69
C LYS A 501 27.05 5.50 -37.05
N GLU A 502 26.86 4.64 -36.06
CA GLU A 502 26.64 3.20 -36.30
C GLU A 502 25.32 2.92 -37.04
N VAL A 503 24.25 3.66 -36.71
CA VAL A 503 22.96 3.58 -37.43
C VAL A 503 23.16 3.95 -38.91
N ILE A 504 23.89 5.02 -39.19
CA ILE A 504 24.21 5.45 -40.56
C ILE A 504 25.03 4.37 -41.28
N GLU A 505 26.07 3.81 -40.63
CA GLU A 505 26.89 2.75 -41.22
C GLU A 505 26.07 1.47 -41.53
N ILE A 506 25.12 1.10 -40.66
CA ILE A 506 24.21 -0.03 -40.91
C ILE A 506 23.30 0.27 -42.10
N LEU A 507 22.71 1.46 -42.16
CA LEU A 507 21.84 1.88 -43.26
C LEU A 507 22.59 1.92 -44.60
N GLU A 508 23.83 2.43 -44.62
CA GLU A 508 24.66 2.47 -45.83
C GLU A 508 25.10 1.08 -46.31
N LYS A 509 25.43 0.18 -45.37
CA LYS A 509 26.00 -1.13 -45.68
C LYS A 509 24.95 -2.20 -45.96
N GLU A 510 23.91 -2.25 -45.16
CA GLU A 510 22.89 -3.32 -45.18
C GLU A 510 21.61 -2.86 -45.88
N GLY A 511 21.36 -1.55 -45.96
CA GLY A 511 20.04 -1.01 -46.31
C GLY A 511 18.98 -1.38 -45.26
N GLY A 512 17.73 -0.94 -45.47
CA GLY A 512 16.61 -1.30 -44.61
C GLY A 512 15.89 -0.10 -44.00
N ASP A 513 15.03 -0.39 -43.03
CA ASP A 513 14.26 0.62 -42.30
C ASP A 513 15.11 1.27 -41.19
N MET A 514 14.93 2.57 -40.98
CA MET A 514 15.72 3.33 -40.00
C MET A 514 15.42 2.86 -38.57
N ASP A 515 14.18 2.48 -38.28
CA ASP A 515 13.78 1.99 -36.97
C ASP A 515 14.43 0.64 -36.63
N ASP A 516 14.59 -0.24 -37.62
CA ASP A 516 15.28 -1.54 -37.45
C ASP A 516 16.78 -1.35 -37.18
N ALA A 517 17.42 -0.40 -37.88
CA ALA A 517 18.82 -0.05 -37.63
C ALA A 517 19.01 0.55 -36.23
N ILE A 518 18.13 1.46 -35.80
CA ILE A 518 18.13 2.03 -34.44
C ILE A 518 17.95 0.94 -33.39
N ALA A 519 16.97 0.03 -33.57
CA ALA A 519 16.72 -1.06 -32.63
C ALA A 519 17.94 -1.98 -32.49
N LYS A 520 18.62 -2.29 -33.60
CA LYS A 520 19.81 -3.15 -33.63
C LYS A 520 21.01 -2.50 -32.93
N VAL A 521 21.24 -1.20 -33.11
CA VAL A 521 22.31 -0.45 -32.41
C VAL A 521 22.01 -0.38 -30.92
N ARG A 522 20.79 -0.01 -30.54
CA ARG A 522 20.39 0.03 -29.12
C ARG A 522 20.55 -1.30 -28.41
N GLN A 523 20.20 -2.40 -29.09
CA GLN A 523 20.39 -3.74 -28.54
C GLN A 523 21.88 -4.02 -28.26
N ARG A 524 22.79 -3.66 -29.18
CA ARG A 524 24.24 -3.80 -28.96
C ARG A 524 24.74 -2.94 -27.81
N THR A 525 24.28 -1.69 -27.71
CA THR A 525 24.64 -0.81 -26.58
C THR A 525 24.21 -1.40 -25.25
N TYR A 526 23.00 -1.97 -25.17
CA TYR A 526 22.53 -2.64 -23.96
C TYR A 526 23.34 -3.90 -23.63
N ASP A 527 23.64 -4.73 -24.63
CA ASP A 527 24.48 -5.92 -24.45
C ASP A 527 25.88 -5.56 -23.95
N GLU A 528 26.47 -4.47 -24.45
CA GLU A 528 27.78 -3.96 -24.01
C GLU A 528 27.71 -3.38 -22.58
N ARG A 529 26.66 -2.61 -22.26
CA ARG A 529 26.44 -2.10 -20.90
C ARG A 529 26.32 -3.24 -19.90
N ASP A 530 25.52 -4.26 -20.20
CA ASP A 530 25.30 -5.40 -19.32
C ASP A 530 26.59 -6.22 -19.15
N ARG A 531 27.41 -6.31 -20.20
CA ARG A 531 28.75 -6.89 -20.11
C ARG A 531 29.66 -6.09 -19.16
N VAL A 532 29.70 -4.76 -19.28
CA VAL A 532 30.53 -3.89 -18.41
C VAL A 532 30.05 -3.97 -16.96
N LEU A 533 28.75 -3.95 -16.71
CA LEU A 533 28.18 -4.09 -15.37
C LEU A 533 28.55 -5.44 -14.73
N LYS A 534 28.53 -6.51 -15.52
CA LYS A 534 28.95 -7.83 -15.06
C LYS A 534 30.45 -7.87 -14.73
N GLU A 535 31.30 -7.28 -15.58
CA GLU A 535 32.74 -7.18 -15.34
C GLU A 535 33.04 -6.37 -14.05
N LEU A 536 32.31 -5.27 -13.81
CA LEU A 536 32.40 -4.49 -12.57
C LEU A 536 31.95 -5.30 -11.34
N GLN A 537 30.85 -6.03 -11.44
CA GLN A 537 30.34 -6.87 -10.35
C GLN A 537 31.34 -7.98 -9.98
N GLU A 538 31.98 -8.59 -10.97
CA GLU A 538 33.04 -9.59 -10.77
C GLU A 538 34.28 -8.96 -10.10
N GLN A 539 34.67 -7.73 -10.48
CA GLN A 539 35.77 -7.00 -9.82
C GLN A 539 35.45 -6.68 -8.36
N MET A 540 34.24 -6.18 -8.05
CA MET A 540 33.82 -5.89 -6.68
C MET A 540 33.76 -7.14 -5.80
N GLN A 541 33.32 -8.28 -6.36
CA GLN A 541 33.34 -9.56 -5.64
C GLN A 541 34.79 -9.99 -5.33
N ASN A 542 35.70 -9.88 -6.29
CA ASN A 542 37.11 -10.23 -6.09
C ASN A 542 37.79 -9.34 -5.03
N GLU A 543 37.54 -8.03 -5.02
CA GLU A 543 38.06 -7.12 -4.00
C GLU A 543 37.46 -7.42 -2.60
N SER A 544 36.18 -7.80 -2.54
CA SER A 544 35.52 -8.18 -1.28
C SER A 544 36.05 -9.49 -0.69
N ASP A 545 36.60 -10.37 -1.53
CA ASP A 545 37.18 -11.63 -1.09
C ASP A 545 38.67 -11.50 -0.76
N GLU A 546 39.42 -10.63 -1.46
CA GLU A 546 40.80 -10.30 -1.08
C GLU A 546 40.87 -9.57 0.28
N SER A 547 39.93 -8.67 0.56
CA SER A 547 39.87 -7.98 1.87
C SER A 547 39.57 -8.91 3.05
N LYS A 548 38.89 -10.05 2.83
CA LYS A 548 38.65 -11.06 3.89
C LYS A 548 39.86 -11.92 4.22
N VAL A 549 40.87 -11.99 3.35
CA VAL A 549 42.05 -12.84 3.56
C VAL A 549 43.06 -12.17 4.50
N ILE A 550 43.03 -10.84 4.66
CA ILE A 550 44.01 -10.10 5.48
C ILE A 550 43.67 -10.16 6.99
N ASP A 551 42.41 -10.39 7.38
CA ASP A 551 42.00 -10.41 8.80
C ASP A 551 42.12 -11.78 9.50
N ALA A 552 42.67 -12.80 8.82
CA ALA A 552 42.80 -14.16 9.38
C ALA A 552 44.21 -14.50 9.91
N GLU A 553 45.10 -13.52 10.12
CA GLU A 553 46.46 -13.77 10.60
C GLU A 553 46.59 -13.73 12.14
N VAL A 554 46.55 -14.93 12.73
CA VAL A 554 47.33 -15.38 13.90
C VAL A 554 47.22 -14.58 15.20
N VAL A 555 46.23 -14.93 16.04
CA VAL A 555 46.36 -14.81 17.50
C VAL A 555 47.07 -16.08 18.00
N THR A 556 48.40 -16.02 18.10
CA THR A 556 49.15 -17.01 18.89
C THR A 556 48.90 -16.77 20.37
N LYS A 557 48.59 -17.87 21.07
CA LYS A 557 48.51 -17.95 22.53
C LYS A 557 49.93 -17.90 23.11
N ASP A 558 50.20 -16.89 23.92
CA ASP A 558 51.22 -16.84 24.98
C ASP A 558 50.71 -15.79 26.00
N GLU A 559 50.88 -15.86 27.32
CA GLU A 559 51.61 -16.77 28.18
C GLU A 559 51.08 -16.60 29.62
N LYS A 560 51.37 -17.58 30.46
CA LYS A 560 51.14 -17.57 31.91
C LYS A 560 51.95 -16.46 32.61
N ARG A 561 51.32 -15.72 33.54
CA ARG A 561 51.80 -15.58 34.93
C ARG A 561 50.76 -14.94 35.85
#